data_AF-A0A0D2TLB4-F1
#
_entry.id   AF-A0A0D2TLB4-F1
#
_cell.length_a   1.000
_cell.length_b   1.000
_cell.length_c   1.000
_cell.angle_alpha   90.00
_cell.angle_beta   90.00
_cell.angle_gamma   90.00
#
_symmetry.space_group_name_H-M   'P 1'
#
loop_
_entity.id
_entity.type
_entity.pdbx_description
1 polymer ?
#
loop_
_entity_poly.entity_id
_entity_poly.type
_entity_poly.pdbx_seq_one_letter_code
_entity_poly.pdbx_strand_id
1 'polypeptide(L)'
;MARQNLFLIVFELEEVLELIMEGRPWLFQKSLILFDRLIQSVERSQIRLNSSPFWLKIGLCLPEFDKKDLLQAIGVTFGGVLRSEISGEWCRLKINLNVQKPLRRGIFVLMDNRNKWWISFKYEKLPMFCFGCGRVGHCLSD
;
A
#
# COMPACT_ATOMS: atom_id res chain seq x y z
N MET A 1 26.33 -0.05 9.13
CA MET A 1 25.19 -0.94 9.42
C MET A 1 24.13 -0.12 10.13
N ALA A 2 23.06 0.26 9.45
CA ALA A 2 22.00 1.07 10.06
C ALA A 2 21.30 0.25 11.17
N ARG A 3 21.22 0.81 12.38
CA ARG A 3 20.51 0.17 13.50
C ARG A 3 19.05 -0.09 13.09
N GLN A 4 18.56 -1.29 13.35
CA GLN A 4 17.13 -1.59 13.21
C GLN A 4 16.36 -0.82 14.29
N ASN A 5 15.70 0.28 13.89
CA ASN A 5 14.84 1.11 14.72
C ASN A 5 13.49 0.41 14.97
N LEU A 6 13.54 -0.72 15.67
CA LEU A 6 12.39 -1.52 16.08
C LEU A 6 12.00 -1.19 17.51
N PHE A 7 10.70 -1.02 17.73
CA PHE A 7 10.10 -0.78 19.03
C PHE A 7 8.98 -1.80 19.24
N LEU A 8 8.88 -2.34 20.45
CA LEU A 8 7.75 -3.16 20.86
C LEU A 8 6.76 -2.25 21.59
N ILE A 9 5.51 -2.25 21.13
CA ILE A 9 4.41 -1.57 21.81
C ILE A 9 3.46 -2.65 22.28
N VAL A 10 3.16 -2.65 23.57
CA VAL A 10 2.23 -3.59 24.20
C VAL A 10 0.96 -2.81 24.53
N PHE A 11 -0.18 -3.34 24.11
CA PHE A 11 -1.49 -2.79 24.41
C PHE A 11 -2.18 -3.71 25.42
N GLU A 12 -2.86 -3.12 26.40
CA GLU A 12 -3.64 -3.88 27.40
C GLU A 12 -4.93 -4.45 26.81
N LEU A 13 -5.51 -3.74 25.83
CA LEU A 13 -6.76 -4.10 25.17
C LEU A 13 -6.53 -4.40 23.70
N GLU A 14 -6.99 -5.57 23.26
CA GLU A 14 -6.95 -6.01 21.85
C GLU A 14 -7.67 -5.03 20.92
N GLU A 15 -8.77 -4.43 21.38
CA GLU A 15 -9.55 -3.45 20.62
C GLU A 15 -8.71 -2.22 20.24
N VAL A 16 -7.83 -1.77 21.14
CA VAL A 16 -6.94 -0.63 20.88
C VAL A 16 -5.87 -1.02 19.86
N LEU A 17 -5.33 -2.24 19.97
CA LEU A 17 -4.41 -2.78 18.97
C LEU A 17 -5.07 -2.81 17.59
N GLU A 18 -6.28 -3.33 17.47
CA GLU A 18 -6.99 -3.41 16.19
C GLU A 18 -7.29 -2.02 15.63
N LEU A 19 -7.69 -1.04 16.44
CA LEU A 19 -7.88 0.34 15.99
C LEU A 19 -6.58 0.95 15.41
N ILE A 20 -5.45 0.73 16.07
CA ILE A 20 -4.14 1.17 15.58
C ILE A 20 -3.78 0.45 14.29
N MET A 21 -4.05 -0.85 14.19
CA MET A 21 -3.78 -1.66 12.99
C MET A 21 -4.70 -1.29 11.83
N GLU A 22 -5.95 -0.90 12.06
CA GLU A 22 -6.85 -0.45 11.00
C GLU A 22 -6.52 0.94 10.48
N GLY A 23 -6.05 1.83 11.36
CA GLY A 23 -5.70 3.23 11.08
C GLY A 23 -4.47 3.43 10.20
N ARG A 24 -3.69 2.37 9.95
CA ARG A 24 -2.54 2.38 9.03
C ARG A 24 -2.96 2.83 7.61
N PRO A 25 -2.12 3.61 6.91
CA PRO A 25 -0.73 3.94 7.24
C PRO A 25 -0.63 5.12 8.23
N TRP A 26 0.33 5.05 9.16
CA TRP A 26 0.62 6.10 10.12
C TRP A 26 1.82 6.94 9.70
N LEU A 27 1.67 8.26 9.75
CA LEU A 27 2.72 9.19 9.39
C LEU A 27 3.11 10.02 10.61
N PHE A 28 4.42 10.17 10.84
CA PHE A 28 4.98 11.10 11.80
C PHE A 28 6.00 11.98 11.09
N GLN A 29 5.79 13.30 11.10
CA GLN A 29 6.62 14.27 10.37
C GLN A 29 6.89 13.87 8.91
N LYS A 30 5.84 13.42 8.19
CA LYS A 30 5.88 12.91 6.80
C LYS A 30 6.68 11.61 6.59
N SER A 31 7.22 11.02 7.65
CA SER A 31 7.86 9.70 7.64
C SER A 31 6.84 8.62 7.96
N LEU A 32 6.90 7.51 7.23
CA LEU A 32 6.01 6.37 7.45
C LEU A 32 6.47 5.54 8.64
N ILE A 33 5.56 5.28 9.57
CA ILE A 33 5.77 4.30 10.64
C ILE A 33 5.14 2.98 10.21
N LEU A 34 5.96 1.93 10.18
CA LEU A 34 5.51 0.58 9.87
C LEU A 34 5.14 -0.13 11.17
N PHE A 35 3.95 -0.72 11.18
CA PHE A 35 3.45 -1.53 12.28
C PHE A 35 3.04 -2.89 11.76
N ASP A 36 3.47 -3.92 12.49
CA ASP A 36 3.06 -5.30 12.26
C ASP A 36 2.79 -5.99 13.60
N ARG A 37 1.89 -6.98 13.60
CA ARG A 37 1.53 -7.73 14.79
C ARG A 37 2.61 -8.76 15.07
N LEU A 38 3.18 -8.72 16.27
CA LEU A 38 4.10 -9.76 16.72
C LEU A 38 3.28 -10.95 17.25
N ILE A 39 3.13 -12.00 16.43
CA ILE A 39 2.33 -13.19 16.77
C ILE A 39 3.12 -14.15 17.68
N GLN A 40 4.44 -14.21 17.51
CA GLN A 40 5.32 -15.11 18.26
C GLN A 40 6.60 -14.38 18.67
N SER A 41 7.30 -14.91 19.67
CA SER A 41 8.62 -14.41 20.05
C SER A 41 9.60 -14.68 18.91
N VAL A 42 10.00 -13.63 18.21
CA VAL A 42 10.97 -13.68 17.10
C VAL A 42 12.20 -12.89 17.51
N GLU A 43 13.38 -13.38 17.16
CA GLU A 43 14.62 -12.65 17.38
C GLU A 43 14.55 -11.29 16.66
N ARG A 44 15.00 -10.22 17.33
CA ARG A 44 14.94 -8.86 16.80
C ARG A 44 15.53 -8.75 15.38
N SER A 45 16.60 -9.50 15.10
CA SER A 45 17.29 -9.52 13.81
C SER A 45 16.44 -10.06 12.65
N GLN A 46 15.46 -10.91 12.95
CA GLN A 46 14.59 -11.56 11.96
C GLN A 46 13.32 -10.76 11.67
N ILE A 47 12.99 -9.74 12.47
CA ILE A 47 11.80 -8.91 12.28
C ILE A 47 12.00 -8.01 11.05
N ARG A 48 11.13 -8.15 10.05
CA ARG A 48 11.16 -7.38 8.81
C ARG A 48 9.88 -6.57 8.63
N LEU A 49 9.91 -5.30 9.04
CA LEU A 49 8.85 -4.33 8.74
C LEU A 49 9.11 -3.72 7.36
N ASN A 50 8.40 -4.19 6.32
CA ASN A 50 8.62 -3.75 4.94
C ASN A 50 7.34 -3.35 4.19
N SER A 51 6.18 -3.53 4.81
CA SER A 51 4.90 -3.32 4.14
C SER A 51 3.92 -2.58 5.04
N SER A 52 3.00 -1.85 4.44
CA SER A 52 1.92 -1.18 5.16
C SER A 52 0.67 -1.12 4.28
N PRO A 53 -0.54 -1.18 4.85
CA PRO A 53 -1.74 -1.02 4.06
C PRO A 53 -1.88 0.42 3.55
N PHE A 54 -2.18 0.59 2.27
CA PHE A 54 -2.48 1.87 1.65
C PHE A 54 -3.78 1.80 0.86
N TRP A 55 -4.54 2.88 0.87
CA TRP A 55 -5.63 3.08 -0.07
C TRP A 55 -5.10 3.55 -1.42
N LEU A 56 -5.49 2.84 -2.46
CA LEU A 56 -5.19 3.11 -3.85
C LEU A 56 -6.48 3.55 -4.54
N LYS A 57 -6.61 4.83 -4.85
CA LYS A 57 -7.69 5.31 -5.73
C LYS A 57 -7.34 4.97 -7.16
N ILE A 58 -8.30 4.37 -7.86
CA ILE A 58 -8.18 3.99 -9.25
C ILE A 58 -8.74 5.12 -10.11
N GLY A 59 -7.98 5.51 -11.14
CA GLY A 59 -8.41 6.53 -12.10
C GLY A 59 -9.65 6.11 -12.89
N LEU A 60 -10.08 7.00 -13.79
CA LEU A 60 -11.27 6.77 -14.61
C LEU A 60 -11.18 5.43 -15.34
N CYS A 61 -12.14 4.57 -15.02
CA CYS A 61 -12.34 3.29 -15.67
C CYS A 61 -13.31 3.51 -16.82
N LEU A 62 -13.04 2.88 -17.96
CA LEU A 62 -13.99 2.93 -19.06
C LEU A 62 -15.28 2.18 -18.67
N PRO A 63 -16.46 2.60 -19.16
CA PRO A 63 -17.74 1.99 -18.79
C PRO A 63 -17.84 0.49 -19.13
N GLU A 64 -17.04 0.00 -20.08
CA GLU A 64 -17.06 -1.39 -20.51
C GLU A 64 -16.41 -2.36 -19.50
N PHE A 65 -15.65 -1.84 -18.52
CA PHE A 65 -15.03 -2.68 -17.50
C PHE A 65 -15.97 -2.94 -16.32
N ASP A 66 -16.12 -4.21 -15.95
CA ASP A 66 -16.63 -4.54 -14.62
C ASP A 66 -15.62 -4.04 -13.57
N LYS A 67 -16.07 -3.08 -12.76
CA LYS A 67 -15.24 -2.42 -11.73
C LYS A 67 -14.72 -3.43 -10.71
N LYS A 68 -15.49 -4.47 -10.36
CA LYS A 68 -15.09 -5.48 -9.37
C LYS A 68 -13.99 -6.39 -9.93
N ASP A 69 -14.14 -6.85 -11.16
CA ASP A 69 -13.12 -7.69 -11.82
C ASP A 69 -11.83 -6.91 -12.06
N LEU A 70 -11.93 -5.65 -12.47
CA LEU A 70 -10.79 -4.77 -12.62
C LEU A 70 -10.04 -4.57 -11.29
N LEU A 71 -10.77 -4.27 -10.21
CA LEU A 71 -10.19 -4.12 -8.88
C LEU A 71 -9.50 -5.40 -8.42
N GLN A 72 -10.11 -6.56 -8.65
CA GLN A 72 -9.51 -7.84 -8.32
C GLN A 72 -8.22 -8.08 -9.13
N ALA A 73 -8.25 -7.83 -10.44
CA ALA A 73 -7.09 -7.96 -11.32
C ALA A 73 -5.94 -7.03 -10.89
N ILE A 74 -6.24 -5.77 -10.56
CA ILE A 74 -5.27 -4.83 -9.99
C ILE A 74 -4.72 -5.37 -8.67
N GLY A 75 -5.59 -5.85 -7.79
CA GLY A 75 -5.23 -6.43 -6.50
C GLY A 75 -4.19 -7.54 -6.58
N VAL A 76 -4.37 -8.47 -7.53
CA VAL A 76 -3.41 -9.55 -7.79
C VAL A 76 -2.01 -9.00 -8.10
N THR A 77 -1.90 -7.87 -8.82
CA THR A 77 -0.61 -7.25 -9.13
C THR A 77 0.14 -6.72 -7.90
N PHE A 78 -0.59 -6.47 -6.80
CA PHE A 78 -0.05 -6.04 -5.52
C PHE A 78 0.05 -7.17 -4.49
N GLY A 79 -0.26 -8.41 -4.88
CA GLY A 79 -0.20 -9.57 -3.99
C GLY A 79 -1.48 -9.79 -3.17
N GLY A 80 -2.58 -9.10 -3.49
CA GLY A 80 -3.89 -9.30 -2.87
C GLY A 80 -4.63 -8.00 -2.59
N VAL A 81 -5.91 -8.17 -2.25
CA VAL A 81 -6.83 -7.10 -1.87
C VAL A 81 -7.18 -7.24 -0.39
N LEU A 82 -6.94 -6.20 0.40
CA LEU A 82 -7.39 -6.17 1.80
C LEU A 82 -8.85 -5.70 1.90
N ARG A 83 -9.20 -4.68 1.09
CA ARG A 83 -10.56 -4.14 0.99
C ARG A 83 -10.75 -3.48 -0.36
N SER A 84 -11.95 -3.50 -0.91
CA SER A 84 -12.34 -2.73 -2.09
C SER A 84 -13.59 -1.92 -1.79
N GLU A 85 -13.66 -0.73 -2.37
CA GLU A 85 -14.83 0.14 -2.27
C GLU A 85 -15.15 0.74 -3.64
N ILE A 86 -16.42 0.61 -4.04
CA ILE A 86 -16.96 1.09 -5.31
C ILE A 86 -18.14 1.99 -4.96
N SER A 87 -18.14 3.21 -5.45
CA SER A 87 -19.26 4.14 -5.24
C SER A 87 -19.42 5.01 -6.48
N GLY A 88 -20.47 4.70 -7.27
CA GLY A 88 -20.72 5.33 -8.55
C GLY A 88 -19.49 5.24 -9.46
N GLU A 89 -18.91 6.41 -9.78
CA GLU A 89 -17.78 6.51 -10.71
C GLU A 89 -16.39 6.37 -10.09
N TRP A 90 -16.27 6.37 -8.76
CA TRP A 90 -14.97 6.21 -8.12
C TRP A 90 -14.83 4.84 -7.47
N CYS A 91 -13.61 4.30 -7.58
CA CYS A 91 -13.22 3.02 -7.03
C CYS A 91 -11.91 3.18 -6.27
N ARG A 92 -11.78 2.48 -5.14
CA ARG A 92 -10.51 2.40 -4.41
C ARG A 92 -10.27 1.02 -3.84
N LEU A 93 -9.01 0.72 -3.60
CA LEU A 93 -8.56 -0.57 -3.12
C LEU A 93 -7.54 -0.40 -2.01
N LYS A 94 -7.73 -1.09 -0.89
CA LYS A 94 -6.75 -1.19 0.18
C LYS A 94 -5.81 -2.35 -0.15
N ILE A 95 -4.54 -2.05 -0.45
CA ILE A 95 -3.47 -3.02 -0.72
C ILE A 95 -2.47 -3.02 0.42
N ASN A 96 -1.78 -4.15 0.64
CA ASN A 96 -0.57 -4.17 1.46
C ASN A 96 0.65 -3.82 0.60
N LEU A 97 1.11 -2.57 0.68
CA LEU A 97 2.18 -2.07 -0.18
C LEU A 97 3.55 -2.36 0.43
N ASN A 98 4.41 -3.06 -0.30
CA ASN A 98 5.82 -3.21 0.06
C ASN A 98 6.59 -1.92 -0.26
N VAL A 99 7.06 -1.23 0.77
CA VAL A 99 7.70 0.10 0.66
C VAL A 99 9.13 0.06 0.11
N GLN A 100 9.72 -1.14 0.04
CA GLN A 100 11.04 -1.37 -0.56
C GLN A 100 10.99 -1.41 -2.09
N LYS A 101 9.78 -1.53 -2.67
CA LYS A 101 9.58 -1.54 -4.12
C LYS A 101 9.16 -0.16 -4.61
N PRO A 102 9.53 0.23 -5.83
CA PRO A 102 9.04 1.47 -6.43
C PRO A 102 7.52 1.48 -6.53
N LEU A 103 6.92 2.64 -6.29
CA LEU A 103 5.48 2.85 -6.42
C LEU A 103 5.04 2.67 -7.87
N ARG A 104 3.96 1.91 -8.06
CA ARG A 104 3.35 1.73 -9.37
C ARG A 104 2.43 2.91 -9.65
N ARG A 105 2.64 3.62 -10.75
CA ARG A 105 1.85 4.80 -11.13
C ARG A 105 0.53 4.47 -11.83
N GLY A 106 0.39 3.23 -12.27
CA GLY A 106 -0.76 2.78 -13.04
C GLY A 106 -0.46 1.47 -13.75
N ILE A 107 -1.44 0.99 -14.50
CA ILE A 107 -1.32 -0.20 -15.35
C ILE A 107 -1.93 0.06 -16.72
N PHE A 108 -1.46 -0.69 -17.72
CA PHE A 108 -2.16 -0.81 -18.98
C PHE A 108 -3.10 -2.01 -18.92
N VAL A 109 -4.38 -1.79 -19.22
CA VAL A 109 -5.38 -2.84 -19.40
C VAL A 109 -5.64 -3.00 -20.89
N LEU A 110 -5.66 -4.24 -21.36
CA LEU A 110 -5.97 -4.57 -22.75
C LEU A 110 -7.50 -4.56 -22.89
N MET A 111 -7.99 -3.75 -23.82
CA MET A 111 -9.41 -3.75 -24.22
C MET A 111 -9.62 -4.82 -25.29
N ASP A 112 -8.83 -4.72 -26.36
CA ASP A 112 -8.87 -5.60 -27.52
C ASP A 112 -7.43 -5.90 -27.98
N ASN A 113 -7.27 -6.72 -29.02
CA ASN A 113 -5.97 -7.18 -29.52
C ASN A 113 -5.00 -6.05 -29.97
N ARG A 114 -5.42 -4.78 -30.00
CA ARG A 114 -4.58 -3.63 -30.40
C ARG A 114 -4.69 -2.41 -29.48
N ASN A 115 -5.68 -2.34 -28.59
CA ASN A 115 -5.95 -1.15 -27.77
C ASN A 115 -5.60 -1.40 -26.30
N LYS A 116 -4.76 -0.51 -25.75
CA LYS A 116 -4.39 -0.49 -24.34
C LYS A 116 -4.92 0.78 -23.70
N TRP A 117 -5.59 0.63 -22.57
CA TRP A 117 -6.06 1.74 -21.75
C TRP A 117 -5.14 1.93 -20.54
N TRP A 118 -4.67 3.15 -20.30
CA TRP A 118 -3.87 3.46 -19.12
C TRP A 118 -4.76 3.83 -17.94
N ILE A 119 -4.65 3.07 -16.85
CA ILE A 119 -5.33 3.35 -15.59
C ILE A 119 -4.31 3.89 -14.61
N SER A 120 -4.45 5.18 -14.26
CA SER A 120 -3.60 5.82 -13.27
C SER A 120 -3.96 5.41 -11.85
N PHE A 121 -2.96 5.33 -10.98
CA PHE A 121 -3.14 5.07 -9.55
C PHE A 121 -2.81 6.30 -8.71
N LYS A 122 -3.62 6.55 -7.69
CA LYS A 122 -3.40 7.62 -6.71
C LYS A 122 -3.44 7.05 -5.30
N TYR A 123 -2.30 7.07 -4.62
CA TYR A 123 -2.17 6.60 -3.24
C TYR A 123 -2.70 7.65 -2.26
N GLU A 124 -3.56 7.26 -1.32
CA GLU A 124 -3.98 8.12 -0.22
C GLU A 124 -2.95 8.08 0.92
N LYS A 125 -2.71 9.22 1.59
CA LYS A 125 -1.75 9.35 2.69
C LYS A 125 -0.33 8.86 2.33
N LEU A 126 0.08 9.02 1.07
CA LEU A 126 1.41 8.64 0.63
C LEU A 126 2.47 9.54 1.30
N PRO A 127 3.46 8.97 2.01
CA PRO A 127 4.59 9.72 2.58
C PRO A 127 5.51 10.27 1.49
N MET A 128 6.56 10.99 1.92
CA MET A 128 7.66 11.34 1.03
C MET A 128 8.28 10.09 0.39
N PHE A 129 8.47 10.13 -0.92
CA PHE A 129 9.13 9.09 -1.70
C PHE A 129 10.17 9.73 -2.61
N CYS A 130 11.20 8.96 -2.97
CA CYS A 130 12.25 9.45 -3.86
C CYS A 130 11.73 9.56 -5.29
N PHE A 131 11.85 10.73 -5.90
CA PHE A 131 11.46 10.93 -7.30
C PHE A 131 12.38 10.21 -8.30
N GLY A 132 13.61 9.90 -7.91
CA GLY A 132 14.56 9.13 -8.73
C GLY A 132 14.27 7.63 -8.73
N CYS A 133 14.18 7.00 -7.55
CA CYS A 133 14.01 5.55 -7.44
C CYS A 133 12.56 5.09 -7.22
N GLY A 134 11.63 6.01 -6.95
CA GLY A 134 10.20 5.73 -6.75
C GLY A 134 9.86 5.05 -5.43
N ARG A 135 10.81 4.91 -4.49
CA ARG A 135 10.62 4.20 -3.21
C ARG A 135 10.30 5.16 -2.07
N VAL A 136 9.48 4.70 -1.13
CA VAL A 136 9.10 5.45 0.07
C VAL A 136 10.28 5.56 1.04
N GLY A 137 10.50 6.74 1.61
CA GLY A 137 11.51 6.96 2.64
C GLY A 137 12.96 7.06 2.15
N HIS A 138 13.21 6.97 0.84
CA HIS A 138 14.52 7.25 0.25
C HIS A 138 14.66 8.75 -0.07
N CYS A 139 15.86 9.30 0.07
CA CYS A 139 16.22 10.62 -0.45
C CYS A 139 17.06 10.48 -1.74
N LEU A 140 17.11 11.53 -2.58
CA LEU A 140 17.85 11.53 -3.86
C LEU A 140 19.38 11.33 -3.70
N SER A 141 19.88 11.32 -2.47
CA SER A 141 21.29 11.24 -2.10
C SER A 141 21.71 9.91 -1.45
N ASP A 142 20.87 8.87 -1.49
CA ASP A 142 21.20 7.51 -1.01
C ASP A 142 21.80 6.62 -2.11
#